data_AF-A0A7W9AJH2-F1
#
_entry.id   AF-A0A7W9AJH2-F1
#
_cell.length_a   1.000
_cell.length_b   1.000
_cell.length_c   1.000
_cell.angle_alpha   90.00
_cell.angle_beta   90.00
_cell.angle_gamma   90.00
#
_symmetry.space_group_name_H-M   'P 1'
#
loop_
_entity.id
_entity.type
_entity.pdbx_description
1 polymer ?
#
loop_
_entity_poly.entity_id
_entity_poly.type
_entity_poly.pdbx_seq_one_letter_code
_entity_poly.pdbx_strand_id
1 'polypeptide(L)'
;MEMPGLPPQQIAVRNVSPHGLGARAEVPPPLGMIVKINLSGVGDVEGEVRWVTGNRFGVKLDGSIDTSKFNFSGRSWEEVTPRYDPGDVADRFKPMSSTWRPGFRTR
;
A
#
# COMPACT_ATOMS: atom_id res chain seq x y z
N MET A 1 20.77 21.07 -18.38
CA MET A 1 20.68 19.72 -18.95
C MET A 1 19.56 19.02 -18.20
N GLU A 2 18.33 19.26 -18.63
CA GLU A 2 17.14 18.65 -18.02
C GLU A 2 17.21 17.16 -18.30
N MET A 3 17.40 16.34 -17.27
CA MET A 3 17.25 14.90 -17.42
C MET A 3 15.78 14.67 -17.81
N PRO A 4 15.50 14.04 -18.97
CA PRO A 4 14.12 13.78 -19.33
C PRO A 4 13.51 12.95 -18.21
N GLY A 5 12.51 13.53 -17.53
CA GLY A 5 11.72 12.79 -16.57
C GLY A 5 11.16 11.54 -17.24
N LEU A 6 10.91 10.49 -16.46
CA LEU A 6 10.24 9.30 -16.98
C LEU A 6 8.95 9.72 -17.70
N PRO A 7 8.67 9.17 -18.88
CA PRO A 7 7.44 9.49 -19.59
C PRO A 7 6.25 9.17 -18.68
N PRO A 8 5.16 9.97 -18.75
CA PRO A 8 3.98 9.70 -17.95
C PRO A 8 3.46 8.31 -18.27
N GLN A 9 3.29 7.48 -17.24
CA GLN A 9 2.80 6.12 -17.36
C GLN A 9 1.72 5.83 -16.34
N GLN A 10 0.82 4.91 -16.70
CA GLN A 10 -0.17 4.42 -15.76
C GLN A 10 0.49 3.51 -14.73
N ILE A 11 0.07 3.66 -13.47
CA ILE A 11 0.54 2.86 -12.34
C ILE A 11 -0.66 2.26 -11.61
N ALA A 12 -0.47 1.07 -11.07
CA ALA A 12 -1.47 0.44 -10.21
C ALA A 12 -1.10 0.69 -8.74
N VAL A 13 -1.87 1.53 -8.05
CA VAL A 13 -1.72 1.77 -6.62
C VAL A 13 -2.19 0.53 -5.85
N ARG A 14 -1.35 0.00 -4.96
CA ARG A 14 -1.67 -1.18 -4.13
C ARG A 14 -2.03 -0.82 -2.71
N ASN A 15 -1.31 0.15 -2.14
CA ASN A 15 -1.50 0.61 -0.78
C ASN A 15 -1.24 2.12 -0.75
N VAL A 16 -2.04 2.84 0.02
CA VAL A 16 -1.89 4.28 0.20
C VAL A 16 -2.13 4.61 1.67
N SER A 17 -1.38 5.57 2.17
CA SER A 17 -1.42 6.10 3.52
C SER A 17 -1.23 7.61 3.46
N PRO A 18 -1.52 8.37 4.53
CA PRO A 18 -1.39 9.82 4.50
C PRO A 18 -0.01 10.33 4.06
N HIS A 19 1.06 9.60 4.38
CA HIS A 19 2.44 10.02 4.12
C HIS A 19 3.18 9.15 3.09
N GLY A 20 2.49 8.21 2.44
CA GLY A 20 3.18 7.26 1.58
C GLY A 20 2.26 6.41 0.72
N LEU A 21 2.81 5.94 -0.40
CA LEU A 21 2.10 5.17 -1.40
C LEU A 21 2.97 4.06 -1.96
N GLY A 22 2.39 2.87 -2.09
CA GLY A 22 3.00 1.72 -2.76
C GLY A 22 2.29 1.44 -4.08
N ALA A 23 3.05 1.40 -5.17
CA ALA A 23 2.52 1.19 -6.51
C ALA A 23 3.34 0.21 -7.33
N ARG A 24 2.73 -0.24 -8.42
CA ARG A 24 3.36 -1.04 -9.47
C ARG A 24 3.38 -0.24 -10.77
N ALA A 25 4.54 -0.24 -11.43
CA ALA A 25 4.80 0.40 -12.70
C ALA A 25 5.45 -0.59 -13.66
N GLU A 26 5.22 -0.47 -14.97
CA GLU A 26 6.01 -1.22 -15.95
C GLU A 26 7.49 -0.85 -15.85
N VAL A 27 7.80 0.45 -15.88
CA VAL A 27 9.14 1.00 -15.63
C VAL A 27 9.13 1.75 -14.29
N PRO A 28 9.60 1.14 -13.19
CA PRO A 28 9.62 1.81 -11.89
C PRO A 28 10.65 2.96 -11.88
N PRO A 29 10.34 4.09 -11.22
CA PRO A 29 11.30 5.17 -11.04
C PRO A 29 12.48 4.73 -10.15
N PRO A 30 13.70 5.26 -10.39
CA PRO A 30 14.87 4.96 -9.56
C PRO A 30 14.69 5.41 -8.11
N LEU A 31 15.41 4.73 -7.21
CA LEU A 31 15.46 5.07 -5.79
C LEU A 31 15.95 6.51 -5.58
N GLY A 32 15.29 7.26 -4.70
CA GLY A 32 15.62 8.66 -4.39
C GLY A 32 15.08 9.68 -5.40
N MET A 33 14.41 9.24 -6.48
CA MET A 33 13.81 10.16 -7.44
C MET A 33 12.58 10.86 -6.87
N ILE A 34 12.45 12.15 -7.15
CA ILE A 34 11.21 12.90 -6.91
C ILE A 34 10.25 12.62 -8.07
N VAL A 35 9.07 12.11 -7.74
CA VAL A 35 8.02 11.77 -8.69
C VAL A 35 6.76 12.56 -8.39
N LYS A 36 6.08 12.99 -9.46
CA LYS A 36 4.75 13.58 -9.41
C LYS A 36 3.74 12.52 -9.85
N ILE A 37 2.78 12.21 -8.99
CA ILE A 37 1.78 11.18 -9.21
C ILE A 37 0.42 11.85 -9.27
N ASN A 38 -0.28 11.69 -10.39
CA ASN A 38 -1.67 12.10 -10.49
C ASN A 38 -2.57 11.00 -9.92
N LEU A 39 -3.20 11.24 -8.77
CA LEU A 39 -4.12 10.31 -8.13
C LEU A 39 -5.57 10.73 -8.41
N SER A 40 -6.35 9.86 -9.03
CA SER A 40 -7.77 10.10 -9.27
C SER A 40 -8.52 10.35 -7.96
N GLY A 41 -9.22 11.48 -7.85
CA GLY A 41 -9.99 11.87 -6.67
C GLY A 41 -9.22 12.69 -5.62
N VAL A 42 -7.89 12.64 -5.61
CA VAL A 42 -7.04 13.40 -4.67
C VAL A 42 -6.35 14.58 -5.36
N GLY A 43 -5.91 14.39 -6.61
CA GLY A 43 -5.12 15.36 -7.37
C GLY A 43 -3.66 14.94 -7.51
N ASP A 44 -2.81 15.89 -7.91
CA ASP A 44 -1.37 15.68 -8.05
C ASP A 44 -0.67 15.67 -6.69
N VAL A 45 0.15 14.64 -6.46
CA VAL A 45 0.94 14.50 -5.24
C VAL A 45 2.41 14.31 -5.60
N GLU A 46 3.29 14.90 -4.81
CA GLU A 46 4.73 14.80 -4.99
C GLU A 46 5.35 13.96 -3.87
N GLY A 47 6.38 13.19 -4.22
CA GLY A 47 7.07 12.37 -3.23
C GLY A 47 8.37 11.76 -3.73
N GLU A 48 9.12 11.22 -2.80
CA GLU A 48 10.44 10.61 -3.00
C GLU A 48 10.32 9.08 -3.02
N VAL A 49 10.90 8.43 -4.02
CA VAL A 49 10.95 6.96 -4.10
C VAL A 49 11.88 6.41 -3.01
N ARG A 50 11.32 5.67 -2.04
CA ARG A 50 12.05 5.12 -0.89
C ARG A 50 12.49 3.68 -1.03
N TRP A 51 11.87 2.93 -1.93
CA TRP A 51 12.28 1.56 -2.24
C TRP A 51 11.76 1.15 -3.61
N VAL A 52 12.49 0.25 -4.27
CA VAL A 52 12.11 -0.36 -5.55
C VAL A 52 12.42 -1.85 -5.48
N THR A 53 11.45 -2.69 -5.82
CA THR A 53 11.56 -4.15 -5.81
C THR A 53 10.91 -4.71 -7.07
N GLY A 54 11.74 -5.01 -8.10
CA GLY A 54 11.23 -5.36 -9.42
C GLY A 54 10.33 -4.24 -9.96
N ASN A 55 9.13 -4.58 -10.42
CA ASN A 55 8.14 -3.61 -10.92
C ASN A 55 7.36 -2.85 -9.84
N ARG A 56 7.75 -2.98 -8.56
CA ARG A 56 7.07 -2.34 -7.44
C ARG A 56 7.95 -1.26 -6.85
N PHE A 57 7.35 -0.20 -6.38
CA PHE A 57 8.06 0.87 -5.72
C PHE A 57 7.18 1.51 -4.66
N GLY A 58 7.83 2.11 -3.68
CA GLY A 58 7.17 2.90 -2.65
C GLY A 58 7.68 4.32 -2.67
N VAL A 59 6.76 5.24 -2.46
CA VAL A 59 6.99 6.68 -2.46
C VAL A 59 6.61 7.23 -1.10
N LYS A 60 7.50 8.01 -0.50
CA LYS A 60 7.19 8.86 0.65
C LYS A 60 6.67 10.19 0.12
N LEU A 61 5.44 10.53 0.48
CA LEU A 61 4.83 11.79 0.07
C LEU A 61 5.40 12.93 0.90
N ASP A 62 5.58 14.10 0.27
CA ASP A 62 6.02 15.31 0.97
C ASP A 62 4.89 15.93 1.81
N GLY A 63 3.67 15.88 1.29
CA GLY A 63 2.44 16.30 1.96
C GLY A 63 1.59 15.15 2.50
N SER A 64 0.64 15.50 3.37
CA SER A 64 -0.40 14.57 3.81
C SER A 64 -1.54 14.51 2.79
N ILE A 65 -1.89 13.30 2.35
CA ILE A 65 -3.05 13.07 1.49
C ILE A 65 -4.25 12.57 2.31
N ASP A 66 -5.45 13.02 1.95
CA ASP A 66 -6.68 12.49 2.53
C ASP A 66 -7.02 11.14 1.88
N THR A 67 -6.83 10.06 2.63
CA THR A 67 -7.08 8.69 2.16
C THR A 67 -8.57 8.40 1.93
N SER A 68 -9.47 9.21 2.52
CA SER A 68 -10.92 9.06 2.40
C SER A 68 -11.44 9.33 0.99
N LYS A 69 -10.73 10.17 0.23
CA LYS A 69 -11.01 10.45 -1.19
C LYS A 69 -10.58 9.35 -2.15
N PHE A 70 -9.88 8.32 -1.66
CA PHE A 70 -9.39 7.25 -2.50
C PHE A 70 -10.49 6.23 -2.77
N ASN A 71 -10.94 6.13 -4.03
CA ASN A 71 -11.90 5.12 -4.40
C ASN A 71 -11.19 3.79 -4.72
N PHE A 72 -11.04 2.92 -3.70
CA PHE A 72 -10.45 1.58 -3.87
C PHE A 72 -11.38 0.58 -4.60
N SER A 73 -12.55 1.03 -5.07
CA SER A 73 -13.60 0.16 -5.58
C SER A 73 -13.32 -0.34 -7.00
N GLY A 74 -12.59 -1.44 -7.08
CA GLY A 74 -13.08 -2.61 -7.83
C GLY A 74 -13.87 -3.57 -6.94
N ARG A 75 -13.61 -3.59 -5.63
CA ARG A 75 -14.43 -4.20 -4.58
C ARG A 75 -14.22 -3.43 -3.29
N SER A 76 -15.32 -2.96 -2.70
CA SER A 76 -15.29 -2.36 -1.37
C SER A 76 -14.77 -3.38 -0.36
N TRP A 77 -13.85 -2.97 0.52
CA TRP A 77 -13.41 -3.78 1.66
C TRP A 77 -14.57 -4.09 2.61
N GLU A 78 -15.61 -3.26 2.63
CA GLU A 78 -16.83 -3.48 3.40
C GLU A 78 -17.75 -4.55 2.77
N GLU A 79 -17.60 -4.84 1.48
CA GLU A 79 -18.38 -5.88 0.80
C GLU A 79 -17.82 -7.30 1.04
N VAL A 80 -16.57 -7.41 1.49
CA VAL A 80 -15.89 -8.70 1.73
C VAL A 80 -15.90 -9.11 3.20
N THR A 81 -16.13 -8.20 4.14
CA THR A 81 -16.42 -8.60 5.51
C THR A 81 -17.92 -8.84 5.65
N PRO A 82 -18.40 -10.09 5.84
CA PRO A 82 -19.75 -10.28 6.33
C PRO A 82 -19.94 -9.39 7.57
N ARG A 83 -21.10 -8.74 7.69
CA ARG A 83 -21.45 -7.99 8.90
C ARG A 83 -21.14 -8.88 10.08
N TYR A 84 -20.35 -8.36 11.02
CA TYR A 84 -19.99 -9.08 12.22
C TYR A 84 -21.27 -9.36 13.01
N ASP A 85 -21.87 -10.53 12.80
CA ASP A 85 -22.92 -11.08 13.63
C ASP A 85 -22.24 -11.67 14.87
N PRO A 86 -22.47 -11.17 16.08
CA PRO A 86 -21.87 -11.71 17.31
C PRO A 86 -22.19 -13.19 17.55
N GLY A 87 -23.18 -13.75 16.84
CA GLY A 87 -23.53 -15.17 16.86
C GLY A 87 -22.69 -16.05 15.92
N ASP A 88 -21.96 -15.47 14.97
CA ASP A 88 -21.05 -16.14 14.04
C ASP A 88 -19.59 -16.08 14.55
N VAL A 89 -19.40 -16.13 15.88
CA VAL A 89 -18.08 -16.54 16.40
C VAL A 89 -17.87 -17.95 15.86
N ALA A 90 -16.93 -18.10 14.94
CA ALA A 90 -16.59 -19.39 14.39
C ALA A 90 -16.25 -20.35 15.54
N ASP A 91 -17.21 -21.21 15.92
CA ASP A 91 -17.04 -22.37 16.82
C ASP A 91 -15.90 -23.29 16.35
N ARG A 92 -15.43 -23.08 15.11
CA ARG A 92 -14.32 -23.75 14.46
C ARG A 92 -12.95 -23.18 14.82
N PHE A 93 -12.86 -21.99 15.42
CA PHE A 93 -11.60 -21.46 15.92
C PHE A 93 -11.28 -22.13 17.27
N LYS A 94 -10.63 -23.29 17.21
CA LYS A 94 -9.97 -23.87 18.37
C LYS A 94 -8.67 -23.10 18.58
N PRO A 95 -8.54 -22.22 19.59
CA PRO A 95 -7.27 -21.59 19.86
C PRO A 95 -6.22 -22.69 20.06
N MET A 96 -5.11 -22.61 19.31
CA MET A 96 -3.97 -23.48 19.55
C MET A 96 -3.48 -23.18 20.98
N SER A 97 -3.76 -24.09 21.91
CA SER A 97 -3.36 -23.97 23.33
C SER A 97 -1.85 -24.18 23.55
N SER A 98 -1.04 -24.28 22.49
CA SER A 98 0.40 -24.46 22.62
C SER A 98 1.15 -23.53 21.67
N THR A 99 1.68 -22.46 22.23
CA THR A 99 2.61 -21.51 21.59
C THR A 99 4.05 -21.99 21.77
N TRP A 100 4.30 -23.32 21.72
CA TRP A 100 5.66 -23.81 21.82
C TRP A 100 6.45 -23.49 20.54
N ARG A 101 7.49 -22.66 20.67
CA ARG A 101 8.41 -22.33 19.58
C ARG A 101 9.71 -23.11 19.77
N PRO A 102 10.01 -24.12 18.93
CA PRO A 102 11.30 -24.80 18.97
C PRO A 102 12.40 -23.78 18.63
N GLY A 103 13.19 -23.39 19.64
CA GLY A 103 14.37 -22.55 19.42
C GLY A 103 14.63 -21.48 20.49
N PHE A 104 13.66 -21.18 21.36
CA PHE A 104 13.87 -20.24 22.46
C PHE A 104 14.44 -20.97 23.68
N ARG A 105 15.77 -21.14 23.73
CA ARG A 105 16.47 -21.53 24.96
C ARG A 105 16.57 -20.30 25.85
N THR A 106 15.84 -20.28 26.98
CA THR A 106 16.20 -19.44 28.11
C THR A 106 17.54 -19.94 28.66
N ARG A 107 18.51 -19.03 28.78
CA ARG A 107 19.80 -19.26 29.41
C ARG A 107 19.69 -19.06 30.91
#